data_AF-A0A7Y3HUU2-F1
#
_entry.id   AF-A0A7Y3HUU2-F1
#
_cell.length_a   1.000
_cell.length_b   1.000
_cell.length_c   1.000
_cell.angle_alpha   90.00
_cell.angle_beta   90.00
_cell.angle_gamma   90.00
#
_symmetry.space_group_name_H-M   'P 1'
#
loop_
_entity.id
_entity.type
_entity.pdbx_description
1 polymer ?
#
loop_
_entity_poly.entity_id
_entity_poly.type
_entity_poly.pdbx_seq_one_letter_code
_entity_poly.pdbx_strand_id
1 'polypeptide(L)'
;GLLNVVSPAGATGFWQIMKATGREYGLEVNDNVDERYHLEKATQVACDYLNKWKDRFGTWTLTAAAYNAGPGGIQKYMGIQKADDYYDLLLGEETGRYVFRIMAIKEIISNPEKYGFEVENDDFYDAVPTFSVELDTAVASWADFAKEYEINYKILKRHNPWLREPHLNNSSRKKYVVEIPNKGYYGDSR
;
A
#
# COMPACT_ATOMS: atom_id res chain seq x y z
N GLY A 1 -10.42 -8.71 -5.29
CA GLY A 1 -9.40 -8.84 -4.23
C GLY A 1 -8.22 -7.94 -4.54
N LEU A 2 -7.47 -7.52 -3.52
CA LEU A 2 -6.14 -6.86 -3.59
C LEU A 2 -5.92 -6.00 -4.86
N LEU A 3 -6.81 -5.02 -5.05
CA LEU A 3 -6.73 -4.05 -6.13
C LEU A 3 -6.14 -2.76 -5.59
N ASN A 4 -5.38 -2.05 -6.42
CA ASN A 4 -5.07 -0.66 -6.19
C ASN A 4 -6.35 0.18 -6.38
N VAL A 5 -7.09 0.38 -5.29
CA VAL A 5 -8.34 1.14 -5.27
C VAL A 5 -8.11 2.58 -4.81
N VAL A 6 -8.99 3.48 -5.26
CA VAL A 6 -9.02 4.88 -4.84
C VAL A 6 -10.35 5.13 -4.15
N SER A 7 -10.32 5.58 -2.89
CA SER A 7 -11.54 5.96 -2.19
C SER A 7 -12.11 7.27 -2.75
N PRO A 8 -13.39 7.59 -2.51
CA PRO A 8 -13.95 8.89 -2.87
C PRO A 8 -13.19 10.08 -2.27
N ALA A 9 -12.52 9.88 -1.13
CA ALA A 9 -11.69 10.90 -0.48
C ALA A 9 -10.26 10.98 -1.04
N GLY A 10 -9.88 10.09 -1.97
CA GLY A 10 -8.55 10.08 -2.60
C GLY A 10 -7.49 9.24 -1.87
N ALA A 11 -7.89 8.43 -0.89
CA ALA A 11 -7.03 7.40 -0.30
C ALA A 11 -6.70 6.35 -1.36
N THR A 12 -5.43 5.98 -1.52
CA THR A 12 -4.97 5.24 -2.71
C THR A 12 -4.13 4.02 -2.37
N GLY A 13 -4.25 2.98 -3.20
CA GLY A 13 -3.42 1.78 -3.15
C GLY A 13 -3.82 0.81 -2.04
N PHE A 14 -3.00 -0.21 -1.83
CA PHE A 14 -3.24 -1.26 -0.83
C PHE A 14 -3.46 -0.72 0.58
N TRP A 15 -2.66 0.28 0.94
CA TRP A 15 -2.66 0.86 2.28
C TRP A 15 -3.62 2.05 2.43
N GLN A 16 -4.37 2.40 1.37
CA GLN A 16 -5.30 3.53 1.36
C GLN A 16 -4.64 4.82 1.89
N ILE A 17 -3.46 5.13 1.39
CA ILE A 17 -2.67 6.28 1.84
C ILE A 17 -3.24 7.57 1.22
N MET A 18 -3.50 8.56 2.06
CA MET A 18 -3.88 9.90 1.63
C MET A 18 -2.71 10.62 0.95
N LYS A 19 -2.98 11.42 -0.09
CA LYS A 19 -1.93 12.14 -0.83
C LYS A 19 -1.02 13.00 0.07
N ALA A 20 -1.60 13.70 1.04
CA ALA A 20 -0.85 14.51 1.99
C ALA A 20 0.07 13.65 2.86
N THR A 21 -0.46 12.57 3.44
CA THR A 21 0.32 11.60 4.23
C THR A 21 1.44 10.97 3.42
N GLY A 22 1.17 10.51 2.19
CA GLY A 22 2.20 9.93 1.33
C GLY A 22 3.37 10.89 1.12
N ARG A 23 3.08 12.16 0.81
CA ARG A 23 4.10 13.19 0.64
C ARG A 23 4.85 13.53 1.94
N GLU A 24 4.16 13.58 3.08
CA GLU A 24 4.80 13.78 4.40
C GLU A 24 5.84 12.70 4.69
N TYR A 25 5.57 11.46 4.26
CA TYR A 25 6.46 10.31 4.44
C TYR A 25 7.37 10.06 3.22
N GLY A 26 7.53 11.05 2.34
CA GLY A 26 8.53 11.01 1.27
C GLY A 26 8.11 10.28 -0.01
N LEU A 27 6.85 9.82 -0.13
CA LEU A 27 6.34 9.30 -1.39
C LEU A 27 6.17 10.41 -2.42
N GLU A 28 6.62 10.14 -3.64
CA GLU A 28 6.30 10.95 -4.80
C GLU A 28 4.86 10.71 -5.24
N VAL A 29 4.10 11.79 -5.35
CA VAL A 29 2.70 11.77 -5.79
C VAL A 29 2.43 12.93 -6.74
N ASN A 30 2.46 12.66 -8.04
CA ASN A 30 2.15 13.54 -9.16
C ASN A 30 1.49 12.75 -10.31
N ASP A 31 1.35 13.38 -11.48
CA ASP A 31 0.63 12.80 -12.61
C ASP A 31 1.43 11.70 -13.34
N ASN A 32 2.76 11.78 -13.37
CA ASN A 32 3.62 10.73 -13.94
C ASN A 32 3.84 9.55 -12.98
N VAL A 33 3.99 9.85 -11.70
CA VAL A 33 4.43 8.93 -10.64
C VAL A 33 3.54 9.08 -9.41
N ASP A 34 2.97 7.97 -8.95
CA ASP A 34 2.27 7.89 -7.67
C ASP A 34 2.74 6.65 -6.90
N GLU A 35 3.70 6.87 -6.02
CA GLU A 35 4.34 5.81 -5.23
C GLU A 35 3.41 5.21 -4.16
N ARG A 36 2.19 5.73 -3.99
CA ARG A 36 1.15 5.05 -3.19
C ARG A 36 0.68 3.75 -3.85
N TYR A 37 0.89 3.59 -5.15
CA TYR A 37 0.69 2.32 -5.87
C TYR A 37 1.93 1.42 -5.80
N HIS A 38 3.09 1.91 -5.36
CA HIS A 38 4.29 1.12 -5.22
C HIS A 38 4.20 0.29 -3.94
N LEU A 39 3.95 -1.02 -4.07
CA LEU A 39 3.62 -1.88 -2.93
C LEU A 39 4.65 -1.80 -1.79
N GLU A 40 5.93 -1.96 -2.09
CA GLU A 40 6.99 -1.89 -1.08
C GLU A 40 7.08 -0.53 -0.38
N LYS A 41 7.24 0.57 -1.13
CA LYS A 41 7.31 1.93 -0.56
C LYS A 41 6.06 2.30 0.24
N ALA A 42 4.88 1.98 -0.28
CA ALA A 42 3.62 2.21 0.44
C ALA A 42 3.54 1.38 1.73
N THR A 43 4.07 0.15 1.72
CA THR A 43 4.13 -0.72 2.90
C THR A 43 5.07 -0.16 3.95
N GLN A 44 6.26 0.29 3.55
CA GLN A 44 7.19 0.96 4.46
C GLN A 44 6.55 2.18 5.13
N VAL A 45 5.90 3.04 4.34
CA VAL A 45 5.18 4.21 4.88
C VAL A 45 4.05 3.81 5.82
N ALA A 46 3.28 2.76 5.50
CA ALA A 46 2.23 2.28 6.40
C ALA A 46 2.80 1.77 7.72
N CYS A 47 3.92 1.03 7.69
CA CYS A 47 4.63 0.56 8.89
C CYS A 47 5.14 1.74 9.73
N ASP A 48 5.81 2.71 9.11
CA ASP A 48 6.32 3.90 9.81
C ASP A 48 5.18 4.71 10.43
N TYR A 49 4.07 4.85 9.72
CA TYR A 49 2.87 5.53 10.20
C TYR A 49 2.28 4.81 11.42
N LEU A 50 2.11 3.49 11.36
CA LEU A 50 1.60 2.68 12.46
C LEU A 50 2.52 2.75 13.68
N ASN A 51 3.84 2.65 13.49
CA ASN A 51 4.82 2.74 14.58
C ASN A 51 4.78 4.12 15.26
N LYS A 52 4.77 5.21 14.50
CA LYS A 52 4.63 6.58 15.04
C LYS A 52 3.42 6.72 15.96
N TRP A 53 2.26 6.20 15.55
CA TRP A 53 1.04 6.30 16.36
C TRP A 53 0.98 5.27 17.47
N LYS A 54 1.67 4.14 17.34
CA LYS A 54 1.86 3.18 18.44
C LYS A 54 2.73 3.76 19.55
N ASP A 55 3.78 4.49 19.19
CA ASP A 55 4.63 5.19 20.17
C ASP A 55 3.86 6.31 20.88
N ARG A 56 2.99 7.02 20.16
CA ARG A 56 2.19 8.10 20.74
C ARG A 56 1.04 7.62 21.61
N PHE A 57 0.26 6.64 21.15
CA PHE A 57 -0.96 6.20 21.82
C PHE A 57 -0.77 5.00 22.75
N GLY A 58 0.38 4.33 22.72
CA GLY A 58 0.71 3.23 23.63
C GLY A 58 0.04 1.90 23.30
N THR A 59 -1.17 1.87 22.75
CA THR A 59 -1.93 0.64 22.47
C THR A 59 -2.22 0.45 20.98
N TRP A 60 -2.23 -0.81 20.52
CA TRP A 60 -2.55 -1.14 19.12
C TRP A 60 -4.00 -0.82 18.74
N THR A 61 -4.94 -0.87 19.70
CA THR A 61 -6.35 -0.53 19.47
C THR A 61 -6.53 0.95 19.15
N LEU A 62 -5.87 1.85 19.90
CA LEU A 62 -5.84 3.27 19.58
C LEU A 62 -5.07 3.56 18.30
N THR A 63 -3.97 2.86 18.03
CA THR A 63 -3.23 2.98 16.76
C THR A 63 -4.10 2.61 15.57
N ALA A 64 -4.81 1.48 15.62
CA ALA A 64 -5.72 1.05 14.57
C ALA A 64 -6.89 2.03 14.39
N ALA A 65 -7.47 2.52 15.49
CA ALA A 65 -8.51 3.54 15.45
C ALA A 65 -7.99 4.83 14.79
N ALA A 66 -6.76 5.26 15.12
CA ALA A 66 -6.13 6.43 14.53
C ALA A 66 -5.80 6.26 13.04
N TYR A 67 -5.48 5.04 12.61
CA TYR A 67 -5.26 4.74 11.19
C TYR A 67 -6.53 4.95 10.36
N ASN A 68 -7.70 4.55 10.87
CA ASN A 68 -8.99 4.73 10.20
C ASN A 68 -9.57 6.14 10.36
N ALA A 69 -9.70 6.63 11.60
CA ALA A 69 -10.39 7.88 11.92
C ALA A 69 -9.49 9.13 11.82
N GLY A 70 -8.19 8.93 11.66
CA GLY A 70 -7.20 9.97 11.74
C GLY A 70 -6.75 10.25 13.19
N PRO A 71 -5.45 10.46 13.42
CA PRO A 71 -4.88 10.64 14.75
C PRO A 71 -5.32 11.92 15.45
N GLY A 72 -5.57 12.99 14.69
CA GLY A 72 -6.12 14.23 15.25
C GLY A 72 -7.54 14.04 15.80
N GLY A 73 -8.34 13.17 15.18
CA GLY A 73 -9.67 12.80 15.67
C GLY A 73 -9.59 12.04 16.98
N ILE A 74 -8.74 11.01 17.04
CA ILE A 74 -8.52 10.23 18.28
C ILE A 74 -8.04 11.13 19.42
N GLN A 75 -7.02 11.96 19.18
CA GLN A 75 -6.50 12.89 20.18
C GLN A 75 -7.58 13.86 20.70
N LYS A 76 -8.44 14.37 19.81
CA LYS A 76 -9.56 15.24 20.16
C LYS A 76 -10.55 14.53 21.07
N TYR A 77 -10.97 13.31 20.73
CA TYR A 77 -11.95 12.56 21.53
C TYR A 77 -11.40 12.15 22.90
N MET A 78 -10.14 11.73 22.98
CA MET A 78 -9.46 11.51 24.27
C MET A 78 -9.51 12.76 25.15
N GLY A 79 -9.23 13.94 24.58
CA GLY A 79 -9.25 15.20 25.31
C GLY A 79 -10.64 15.63 25.79
N ILE A 80 -11.69 15.37 25.00
CA ILE A 80 -13.09 15.70 25.33
C ILE A 80 -13.63 14.73 26.39
N GLN A 81 -13.42 13.43 26.19
CA GLN A 81 -14.01 12.38 27.02
C GLN A 81 -13.19 12.06 28.26
N LYS A 82 -11.97 12.59 28.36
CA LYS A 82 -11.03 12.32 29.47
C LYS A 82 -10.73 10.83 29.64
N ALA A 83 -10.62 10.13 28.51
CA ALA A 83 -10.28 8.73 28.43
C ALA A 83 -9.00 8.54 27.60
N ASP A 84 -8.16 7.62 28.03
CA ASP A 84 -6.88 7.30 27.42
C ASP A 84 -6.79 5.84 26.91
N ASP A 85 -7.85 5.06 27.08
CA ASP A 85 -8.02 3.73 26.49
C ASP A 85 -9.09 3.75 25.38
N TYR A 86 -8.87 2.94 24.34
CA TYR A 86 -9.84 2.74 23.26
C TYR A 86 -11.20 2.26 23.77
N TYR A 87 -11.23 1.34 24.75
CA TYR A 87 -12.47 0.73 25.22
C TYR A 87 -13.38 1.68 26.00
N ASP A 88 -12.81 2.75 26.54
CA ASP A 88 -13.54 3.81 27.24
C ASP A 88 -13.93 4.97 26.31
N LEU A 89 -13.40 5.01 25.08
CA LEU A 89 -13.74 6.02 24.10
C LEU A 89 -15.01 5.71 23.33
N LEU A 90 -15.95 6.64 23.36
CA LEU A 90 -17.07 6.68 22.44
C LEU A 90 -16.61 7.19 21.07
N LEU A 91 -16.40 6.25 20.15
CA LEU A 91 -16.03 6.51 18.75
C LEU A 91 -17.19 6.19 17.80
N GLY A 92 -17.09 6.65 16.55
CA GLY A 92 -18.08 6.34 15.52
C GLY A 92 -18.13 4.85 15.17
N GLU A 93 -19.29 4.39 14.72
CA GLU A 93 -19.54 2.97 14.40
C GLU A 93 -18.58 2.41 13.33
N GLU A 94 -18.16 3.25 12.37
CA GLU A 94 -17.16 2.88 11.38
C GLU A 94 -15.84 2.45 12.02
N THR A 95 -15.28 3.31 12.88
CA THR A 95 -13.99 3.07 13.55
C THR A 95 -14.08 1.90 14.51
N GLY A 96 -15.20 1.78 15.25
CA GLY A 96 -15.46 0.62 16.10
C GLY A 96 -15.41 -0.69 15.32
N ARG A 97 -16.13 -0.77 14.19
CA ARG A 97 -16.10 -1.95 13.30
C ARG A 97 -14.73 -2.19 12.68
N TYR A 98 -13.99 -1.15 12.33
CA TYR A 98 -12.67 -1.27 11.72
C TYR A 98 -11.67 -1.98 12.64
N VAL A 99 -11.60 -1.58 13.91
CA VAL A 99 -10.67 -2.18 14.88
C VAL A 99 -10.97 -3.66 15.10
N PHE A 100 -12.25 -4.03 15.30
CA PHE A 100 -12.63 -5.43 15.48
C PHE A 100 -12.41 -6.27 14.22
N ARG A 101 -12.63 -5.72 13.02
CA ARG A 101 -12.37 -6.43 11.75
C ARG A 101 -10.89 -6.76 11.58
N ILE A 102 -10.00 -5.81 11.83
CA ILE A 102 -8.55 -6.08 11.74
C ILE A 102 -8.11 -7.08 12.79
N MET A 103 -8.63 -6.98 14.01
CA MET A 103 -8.34 -7.95 15.06
C MET A 103 -8.78 -9.37 14.66
N ALA A 104 -9.99 -9.51 14.11
CA ALA A 104 -10.49 -10.80 13.61
C ALA A 104 -9.63 -11.34 12.46
N ILE A 105 -9.26 -10.50 11.48
CA ILE A 105 -8.39 -10.89 10.37
C ILE A 105 -7.03 -11.35 10.89
N LYS A 106 -6.41 -10.58 11.80
CA LYS A 106 -5.12 -10.95 12.43
C LYS A 106 -5.23 -12.29 13.14
N GLU A 107 -6.31 -12.51 13.89
CA GLU A 107 -6.51 -13.74 14.65
C GLU A 107 -6.71 -14.96 13.75
N ILE A 108 -7.50 -14.82 12.67
CA ILE A 108 -7.70 -15.86 11.66
C ILE A 108 -6.37 -16.18 10.96
N ILE A 109 -5.64 -15.16 10.50
CA ILE A 109 -4.35 -15.36 9.81
C ILE A 109 -3.30 -15.96 10.74
N SER A 110 -3.32 -15.64 12.03
CA SER A 110 -2.38 -16.19 13.01
C SER A 110 -2.70 -17.64 13.39
N ASN A 111 -3.97 -18.04 13.31
CA ASN A 111 -4.46 -19.33 13.78
C ASN A 111 -5.48 -19.94 12.78
N PRO A 112 -5.13 -20.14 11.50
CA PRO A 112 -6.09 -20.52 10.47
C PRO A 112 -6.84 -21.82 10.79
N GLU A 113 -6.13 -22.84 11.28
CA GLU A 113 -6.70 -24.15 11.64
C GLU A 113 -7.77 -24.05 12.74
N LYS A 114 -7.56 -23.18 13.75
CA LYS A 114 -8.54 -22.95 14.84
C LYS A 114 -9.89 -22.46 14.30
N TYR A 115 -9.88 -21.79 13.15
CA TYR A 115 -11.07 -21.25 12.50
C TYR A 115 -11.51 -22.07 11.28
N GLY A 116 -10.96 -23.28 11.11
CA GLY A 116 -11.33 -24.20 10.03
C GLY A 116 -10.77 -23.85 8.66
N PHE A 117 -9.70 -23.05 8.61
CA PHE A 117 -8.94 -22.83 7.38
C PHE A 117 -7.76 -23.80 7.33
N GLU A 118 -7.80 -24.70 6.36
CA GLU A 118 -6.64 -25.49 5.95
C GLU A 118 -5.94 -24.67 4.85
N VAL A 119 -4.72 -24.22 5.14
CA VAL A 119 -3.91 -23.41 4.21
C VAL A 119 -2.64 -24.17 3.90
N GLU A 120 -2.57 -24.72 2.70
CA GLU A 120 -1.40 -25.44 2.21
C GLU A 120 -0.40 -24.46 1.57
N ASN A 121 0.84 -24.91 1.37
CA ASN A 121 1.86 -24.07 0.72
C ASN A 121 1.43 -23.62 -0.69
N ASP A 122 0.65 -24.46 -1.38
CA ASP A 122 0.17 -24.20 -2.74
C ASP A 122 -0.99 -23.18 -2.78
N ASP A 123 -1.58 -22.83 -1.64
CA ASP A 123 -2.60 -21.77 -1.53
C ASP A 123 -1.98 -20.36 -1.49
N PHE A 124 -0.66 -20.26 -1.23
CA PHE A 124 0.04 -18.99 -1.23
C PHE A 124 0.30 -18.49 -2.65
N TYR A 125 0.39 -17.16 -2.78
CA TYR A 125 0.78 -16.56 -4.04
C TYR A 125 2.29 -16.70 -4.24
N ASP A 126 2.70 -17.30 -5.36
CA ASP A 126 4.08 -17.24 -5.80
C ASP A 126 4.43 -15.83 -6.30
N ALA A 127 5.56 -15.33 -5.82
CA ALA A 127 6.12 -14.09 -6.33
C ALA A 127 6.63 -14.34 -7.76
N VAL A 128 6.15 -13.52 -8.69
CA VAL A 128 6.68 -13.49 -10.05
C VAL A 128 8.15 -13.10 -9.98
N PRO A 129 9.09 -13.92 -10.49
CA PRO A 129 10.50 -13.57 -10.46
C PRO A 129 10.75 -12.36 -11.36
N THR A 130 11.35 -11.32 -10.80
CA THR A 130 11.68 -10.07 -11.48
C THR A 130 13.16 -9.74 -11.35
N PHE A 131 13.61 -8.80 -12.18
CA PHE A 131 14.85 -8.07 -12.01
C PHE A 131 14.61 -6.57 -12.13
N SER A 132 15.50 -5.79 -11.54
CA SER A 132 15.38 -4.33 -11.45
C SER A 132 16.15 -3.64 -12.59
N VAL A 133 15.52 -2.64 -13.20
CA VAL A 133 16.14 -1.73 -14.16
C VAL A 133 16.18 -0.33 -13.57
N GLU A 134 17.37 0.22 -13.37
CA GLU A 134 17.55 1.61 -12.96
C GLU A 134 17.46 2.56 -14.15
N LEU A 135 16.74 3.67 -13.97
CA LEU A 135 16.67 4.75 -14.94
C LEU A 135 16.71 6.11 -14.25
N ASP A 136 17.42 7.06 -14.85
CA ASP A 136 17.51 8.44 -14.39
C ASP A 136 17.16 9.45 -15.50
N THR A 137 16.62 8.97 -16.63
CA THR A 137 16.22 9.78 -17.78
C THR A 137 14.70 9.79 -17.96
N ALA A 138 14.22 10.65 -18.86
CA ALA A 138 12.86 10.56 -19.34
C ALA A 138 12.67 9.28 -20.17
N VAL A 139 11.43 8.77 -20.21
CA VAL A 139 11.01 7.66 -21.06
C VAL A 139 9.88 8.13 -21.93
N ALA A 140 10.08 8.18 -23.25
CA ALA A 140 9.09 8.71 -24.18
C ALA A 140 7.86 7.79 -24.36
N SER A 141 8.06 6.48 -24.24
CA SER A 141 7.02 5.47 -24.44
C SER A 141 7.33 4.24 -23.60
N TRP A 142 6.54 4.02 -22.55
CA TRP A 142 6.62 2.79 -21.75
C TRP A 142 6.25 1.55 -22.54
N ALA A 143 5.49 1.69 -23.62
CA ALA A 143 5.16 0.58 -24.51
C ALA A 143 6.38 0.13 -25.33
N ASP A 144 7.23 1.06 -25.78
CA ASP A 144 8.45 0.70 -26.51
C ASP A 144 9.54 0.20 -25.55
N PHE A 145 9.69 0.86 -24.39
CA PHE A 145 10.54 0.35 -23.31
C PHE A 145 10.17 -1.09 -22.92
N ALA A 146 8.89 -1.42 -22.79
CA ALA A 146 8.44 -2.78 -22.49
C ALA A 146 8.88 -3.81 -23.56
N LYS A 147 8.87 -3.43 -24.84
CA LYS A 147 9.28 -4.32 -25.94
C LYS A 147 10.77 -4.64 -25.90
N GLU A 148 11.62 -3.74 -25.41
CA GLU A 148 13.06 -3.99 -25.22
C GLU A 148 13.31 -5.19 -24.31
N TYR A 149 12.37 -5.48 -23.40
CA TYR A 149 12.38 -6.61 -22.48
C TYR A 149 11.41 -7.73 -22.86
N GLU A 150 10.91 -7.74 -24.11
CA GLU A 150 10.00 -8.76 -24.65
C GLU A 150 8.70 -8.93 -23.85
N ILE A 151 8.25 -7.86 -23.19
CA ILE A 151 6.95 -7.79 -22.49
C ILE A 151 6.06 -6.75 -23.15
N ASN A 152 4.76 -6.83 -22.86
CA ASN A 152 3.81 -5.81 -23.31
C ASN A 152 3.58 -4.75 -22.22
N TYR A 153 3.01 -3.61 -22.63
CA TYR A 153 2.69 -2.49 -21.73
C TYR A 153 1.84 -2.90 -20.52
N LYS A 154 0.87 -3.82 -20.69
CA LYS A 154 0.01 -4.29 -19.60
C LYS A 154 0.81 -5.04 -18.53
N ILE A 155 1.77 -5.89 -18.92
CA ILE A 155 2.66 -6.59 -18.01
C ILE A 155 3.53 -5.57 -17.26
N LEU A 156 4.17 -4.64 -17.98
CA LEU A 156 4.99 -3.60 -17.33
C LEU A 156 4.21 -2.83 -16.26
N LYS A 157 2.98 -2.38 -16.56
CA LYS A 157 2.13 -1.63 -15.63
C LYS A 157 1.59 -2.47 -14.48
N ARG A 158 1.51 -3.80 -14.64
CA ARG A 158 1.15 -4.71 -13.54
C ARG A 158 2.25 -4.76 -12.48
N HIS A 159 3.52 -4.79 -12.90
CA HIS A 159 4.66 -4.78 -11.99
C HIS A 159 4.99 -3.38 -11.45
N ASN A 160 4.70 -2.34 -12.25
CA ASN A 160 5.01 -0.95 -11.90
C ASN A 160 3.75 -0.08 -11.94
N PRO A 161 2.73 -0.38 -11.12
CA PRO A 161 1.47 0.36 -11.13
C PRO A 161 1.63 1.81 -10.64
N TRP A 162 2.76 2.15 -10.03
CA TRP A 162 3.13 3.51 -9.62
C TRP A 162 3.51 4.42 -10.78
N LEU A 163 3.87 3.86 -11.94
CA LEU A 163 3.91 4.62 -13.19
C LEU A 163 2.47 4.92 -13.57
N ARG A 164 2.11 6.18 -13.76
CA ARG A 164 0.70 6.59 -13.97
C ARG A 164 0.40 6.98 -15.40
N GLU A 165 1.36 7.57 -16.09
CA GLU A 165 1.25 7.95 -17.51
C GLU A 165 1.89 6.90 -18.45
N PRO A 166 1.65 6.99 -19.78
CA PRO A 166 2.29 6.14 -20.79
C PRO A 166 3.75 6.53 -21.07
N HIS A 167 4.24 7.61 -20.46
CA HIS A 167 5.61 8.10 -20.50
C HIS A 167 6.07 8.49 -19.09
N LEU A 168 7.34 8.87 -18.96
CA LEU A 168 7.91 9.42 -17.74
C LEU A 168 8.66 10.71 -18.06
N ASN A 169 8.17 11.82 -17.52
CA ASN A 169 8.94 13.05 -17.46
C ASN A 169 9.94 12.97 -16.28
N ASN A 170 11.22 13.18 -16.56
CA ASN A 170 12.26 13.10 -15.53
C ASN A 170 13.39 14.11 -15.78
N SER A 171 13.04 15.39 -15.92
CA SER A 171 14.01 16.47 -16.09
C SER A 171 14.91 16.64 -14.86
N SER A 172 14.46 16.22 -13.68
CA SER A 172 15.20 16.25 -12.42
C SER A 172 16.29 15.18 -12.32
N ARG A 173 16.38 14.27 -13.29
CA ARG A 173 17.32 13.12 -13.27
C ARG A 173 17.16 12.26 -12.01
N LYS A 174 15.95 12.19 -11.45
CA LYS A 174 15.67 11.34 -10.30
C LYS A 174 15.84 9.88 -10.72
N LYS A 175 16.51 9.10 -9.89
CA LYS A 175 16.62 7.65 -10.11
C LYS A 175 15.30 6.96 -9.79
N TYR A 176 14.86 6.11 -10.70
CA TYR A 176 13.76 5.20 -10.53
C TYR A 176 14.23 3.77 -10.77
N VAL A 177 13.56 2.83 -10.12
CA VAL A 177 13.77 1.40 -10.28
C VAL A 177 12.49 0.81 -10.85
N VAL A 178 12.59 0.15 -11.99
CA VAL A 178 11.47 -0.49 -12.68
C VAL A 178 11.65 -1.99 -12.61
N GLU A 179 10.64 -2.68 -12.11
CA GLU A 179 10.63 -4.13 -11.98
C GLU A 179 10.17 -4.79 -13.28
N ILE A 180 11.01 -5.67 -13.83
CA ILE A 180 10.74 -6.39 -15.07
C ILE A 180 10.66 -7.88 -14.74
N PRO A 181 9.57 -8.59 -15.10
CA PRO A 181 9.50 -10.03 -14.90
C PRO A 181 10.53 -10.75 -15.78
N ASN A 182 11.01 -11.89 -15.29
CA ASN A 182 11.90 -12.74 -16.06
C ASN A 182 11.26 -13.15 -17.39
N LYS A 183 12.08 -13.16 -18.44
CA LYS A 183 11.66 -13.55 -19.79
C LYS A 183 10.94 -14.90 -19.77
N GLY A 184 9.84 -15.00 -20.51
CA GLY A 184 9.05 -16.23 -20.65
C GLY A 184 7.97 -16.43 -19.58
N TYR A 185 8.05 -15.78 -18.41
CA TYR A 185 7.11 -16.01 -17.31
C TYR A 185 5.63 -15.85 -17.70
N TYR A 186 5.32 -14.86 -18.54
CA TYR A 186 3.96 -14.63 -19.06
C TYR A 186 3.77 -15.10 -20.52
N GLY A 187 4.81 -15.64 -21.14
CA GLY A 187 4.84 -16.03 -22.56
C GLY A 187 4.28 -17.43 -22.80
N ASP A 188 4.42 -18.34 -21.83
CA ASP A 188 4.06 -19.76 -21.96
C ASP A 188 2.57 -20.05 -21.79
N SER A 189 1.73 -19.01 -21.69
CA SER A 189 0.27 -19.13 -21.51
C SER A 189 -0.54 -18.92 -22.80
N ARG A 190 0.06 -19.15 -23.97
CA ARG A 190 -0.63 -19.13 -25.28
C ARG A 190 -0.59 -20.49 -25.96
#